data_AF-A0A927MN23-F1
#
_entry.id   AF-A0A927MN23-F1
#
_cell.length_a   1.000
_cell.length_b   1.000
_cell.length_c   1.000
_cell.angle_alpha   90.00
_cell.angle_beta   90.00
_cell.angle_gamma   90.00
#
_symmetry.space_group_name_H-M   'P 1'
#
loop_
_entity.id
_entity.type
_entity.pdbx_description
1 polymer ?
#
loop_
_entity_poly.entity_id
_entity_poly.type
_entity_poly.pdbx_seq_one_letter_code
_entity_poly.pdbx_strand_id
1 'polypeptide(L)'
;MEISPEKSKVTNIRKSKSEFLGFSLKAKRKNKKHVAITHVASNKKNELLNKARELIKKIQKDPTLKTINHYNSYVMGIKNYYKTATHVNIDFAEIAYRLSRTLYNRLKYIGKYGIPRKPSETYKLYNKNNYKTFEIMGIHLHPIADIKTVNNRNFGQNICNYTPEGRSIHQTIKGDIARELQLMLLNTHEGQTVEYTDNRISKYSMQKGVCGVTGEFVYSYDVHCHHILPKSLGGTDEFKNLVIVNQSVHRLIHAITDETIERYMHELKLNGKQLEKLNKYRKKCNLVEIILAD
;
A
#
# COMPACT_ATOMS: atom_id res chain seq x y z
N MET A 1 -8.06 27.49 -25.64
CA MET A 1 -6.63 27.28 -25.33
C MET A 1 -5.88 27.21 -26.64
N GLU A 2 -4.97 28.14 -26.89
CA GLU A 2 -4.10 28.11 -28.07
C GLU A 2 -2.92 27.16 -27.84
N ILE A 3 -2.51 26.47 -28.90
CA ILE A 3 -1.42 25.49 -28.85
C ILE A 3 -0.08 26.23 -28.91
N SER A 4 0.79 26.02 -27.92
CA SER A 4 2.13 26.60 -27.92
C SER A 4 3.00 25.98 -29.02
N PRO A 5 3.54 26.79 -29.97
CA PRO A 5 4.37 26.29 -31.06
C PRO A 5 5.71 25.71 -30.59
N GLU A 6 6.23 26.18 -29.45
CA GLU A 6 7.47 25.64 -28.85
C GLU A 6 7.26 24.28 -28.18
N LYS A 7 6.09 24.08 -27.54
CA LYS A 7 5.80 22.85 -26.78
C LYS A 7 5.25 21.73 -27.67
N SER A 8 4.70 22.07 -28.83
CA SER A 8 4.01 21.12 -29.70
C SER A 8 4.73 21.01 -31.05
N LYS A 9 5.51 19.94 -31.22
CA LYS A 9 6.22 19.65 -32.47
C LYS A 9 6.01 18.21 -32.93
N VAL A 10 5.68 18.02 -34.20
CA VAL A 10 5.67 16.70 -34.84
C VAL A 10 7.12 16.24 -35.04
N THR A 11 7.48 15.10 -34.45
CA THR A 11 8.86 14.59 -34.43
C THR A 11 8.91 13.14 -34.89
N ASN A 12 9.81 12.83 -35.84
CA ASN A 12 10.05 11.46 -36.27
C ASN A 12 10.97 10.73 -35.28
N ILE A 13 10.36 9.91 -34.41
CA ILE A 13 11.05 9.14 -33.36
C ILE A 13 12.05 8.09 -33.87
N ARG A 14 12.09 7.81 -35.19
CA ARG A 14 13.12 6.95 -35.79
C ARG A 14 14.44 7.72 -35.95
N LYS A 15 14.38 9.04 -36.12
CA LYS A 15 15.54 9.92 -36.33
C LYS A 15 15.99 10.57 -35.01
N SER A 16 15.06 11.17 -34.27
CA SER A 16 15.34 11.88 -33.02
C SER A 16 14.60 11.26 -31.82
N LYS A 17 14.99 11.67 -30.60
CA LYS A 17 14.27 11.31 -29.38
C LYS A 17 13.06 12.26 -29.22
N SER A 18 11.98 11.75 -28.64
CA SER A 18 10.86 12.56 -28.16
C SER A 18 10.78 12.44 -26.64
N GLU A 19 10.53 13.54 -25.93
CA GLU A 19 10.37 13.53 -24.48
C GLU A 19 8.90 13.74 -24.09
N PHE A 20 8.37 12.88 -23.24
CA PHE A 20 6.99 12.97 -22.76
C PHE A 20 6.88 12.40 -21.35
N LEU A 21 6.24 13.14 -20.44
CA LEU A 21 6.05 12.76 -19.03
C LEU A 21 7.35 12.28 -18.34
N GLY A 22 8.48 12.91 -18.67
CA GLY A 22 9.78 12.56 -18.10
C GLY A 22 10.43 11.28 -18.66
N PHE A 23 9.86 10.69 -19.71
CA PHE A 23 10.48 9.62 -20.49
C PHE A 23 11.07 10.18 -21.79
N SER A 24 12.15 9.56 -22.25
CA SER A 24 12.74 9.80 -23.57
C SER A 24 12.50 8.57 -24.46
N LEU A 25 11.81 8.76 -25.58
CA LEU A 25 11.34 7.72 -26.49
C LEU A 25 12.10 7.79 -27.82
N LYS A 26 12.57 6.65 -28.32
CA LYS A 26 13.17 6.52 -29.66
C LYS A 26 12.79 5.17 -30.27
N ALA A 27 12.45 5.15 -31.56
CA ALA A 27 12.26 3.90 -32.29
C ALA A 27 13.62 3.37 -32.80
N LYS A 28 13.94 2.12 -32.50
CA LYS A 28 15.11 1.42 -33.05
C LYS A 28 14.66 0.23 -33.89
N ARG A 29 15.26 0.06 -35.07
CA ARG A 29 15.04 -1.14 -35.89
C ARG A 29 15.66 -2.35 -35.19
N LYS A 30 14.87 -3.40 -35.00
CA LYS A 30 15.30 -4.71 -34.49
C LYS A 30 14.72 -5.78 -35.40
N ASN A 31 15.60 -6.43 -36.18
CA ASN A 31 15.22 -7.34 -37.28
C ASN A 31 14.26 -6.65 -38.28
N LYS A 32 13.13 -7.29 -38.58
CA LYS A 32 12.11 -6.80 -39.50
C LYS A 32 11.11 -5.82 -38.85
N LYS A 33 11.28 -5.45 -37.56
CA LYS A 33 10.34 -4.59 -36.82
C LYS A 33 11.04 -3.39 -36.19
N HIS A 34 10.27 -2.38 -35.80
CA HIS A 34 10.75 -1.29 -34.94
C HIS A 34 10.30 -1.54 -33.50
N VAL A 35 11.20 -1.34 -32.55
CA VAL A 35 10.91 -1.42 -31.12
C VAL A 35 11.14 -0.07 -30.46
N ALA A 36 10.36 0.22 -29.43
CA ALA A 36 10.57 1.41 -28.61
C ALA A 36 11.78 1.18 -27.68
N ILE A 37 12.71 2.12 -27.72
CA ILE A 37 13.73 2.32 -26.69
C ILE A 37 13.28 3.51 -25.86
N THR A 38 13.22 3.29 -24.56
CA THR A 38 12.73 4.23 -23.57
C THR A 38 13.74 4.37 -22.45
N HIS A 39 14.03 5.63 -22.14
CA HIS A 39 14.93 6.07 -21.08
C HIS A 39 14.21 7.05 -20.16
N VAL A 40 14.79 7.30 -18.99
CA VAL A 40 14.49 8.51 -18.21
C VAL A 40 15.03 9.73 -18.95
N ALA A 41 14.22 10.78 -19.09
CA ALA A 41 14.65 12.03 -19.72
C ALA A 41 15.84 12.65 -18.99
N SER A 42 16.74 13.32 -19.73
CA SER A 42 18.04 13.74 -19.20
C SER A 42 17.91 14.78 -18.08
N ASN A 43 16.98 15.72 -18.24
CA ASN A 43 16.60 16.68 -17.19
C ASN A 43 16.10 15.96 -15.92
N LYS A 44 15.24 14.96 -16.08
CA LYS A 44 14.70 14.16 -14.98
C LYS A 44 15.78 13.34 -14.27
N LYS A 45 16.73 12.74 -14.98
CA LYS A 45 17.89 12.07 -14.34
C LYS A 45 18.62 13.00 -13.37
N ASN A 46 18.85 14.25 -13.77
CA ASN A 46 19.53 15.24 -12.92
C ASN A 46 18.65 15.69 -11.73
N GLU A 47 17.35 15.91 -11.94
CA GLU A 47 16.41 16.19 -10.85
C GLU A 47 16.40 15.05 -9.82
N LEU A 48 16.33 13.79 -10.29
CA LEU A 48 16.31 12.61 -9.43
C LEU A 48 17.59 12.50 -8.59
N LEU A 49 18.74 12.68 -9.24
CA LEU A 49 20.04 12.66 -8.59
C LEU A 49 20.17 13.76 -7.52
N ASN A 50 19.73 14.98 -7.83
CA ASN A 50 19.81 16.11 -6.90
C ASN A 50 18.89 15.90 -5.70
N LYS A 51 17.67 15.37 -5.92
CA LYS A 51 16.76 15.08 -4.82
C LYS A 51 17.29 13.97 -3.92
N ALA A 52 17.87 12.91 -4.49
CA ALA A 52 18.53 11.85 -3.71
C ALA A 52 19.69 12.40 -2.85
N ARG A 53 20.51 13.32 -3.40
CA ARG A 53 21.59 13.98 -2.64
C ARG A 53 21.05 14.84 -1.48
N GLU A 54 19.97 15.57 -1.70
CA GLU A 54 19.31 16.35 -0.65
C GLU A 54 18.84 15.45 0.50
N LEU A 55 18.17 14.33 0.18
CA LEU A 55 17.66 13.39 1.16
C LEU A 55 18.79 12.72 1.96
N ILE A 56 19.89 12.33 1.30
CA ILE A 56 21.08 11.79 1.99
C ILE A 56 21.67 12.82 2.96
N LYS A 57 21.76 14.09 2.56
CA LYS A 57 22.24 15.16 3.44
C LYS A 57 21.30 15.38 4.63
N LYS A 58 19.98 15.20 4.46
CA LYS A 58 19.02 15.26 5.57
C LYS A 58 19.22 14.11 6.56
N ILE A 59 19.42 12.88 6.07
CA ILE A 59 19.76 11.74 6.93
C ILE A 59 21.05 12.02 7.72
N GLN A 60 22.07 12.61 7.09
CA GLN A 60 23.30 12.96 7.79
C GLN A 60 23.07 13.96 8.95
N LYS A 61 22.22 14.97 8.72
CA LYS A 61 21.95 16.01 9.72
C LYS A 61 21.07 15.52 10.86
N ASP A 62 20.08 14.70 10.54
CA ASP A 62 19.09 14.17 11.48
C ASP A 62 18.83 12.69 11.17
N PRO A 63 19.66 11.76 11.71
CA PRO A 63 19.54 10.33 11.44
C PRO A 63 18.38 9.73 12.24
N THR A 64 17.16 10.00 11.80
CA THR A 64 15.91 9.51 12.39
C THR A 64 15.22 8.52 11.46
N LEU A 65 14.35 7.67 12.02
CA LEU A 65 13.51 6.77 11.22
C LEU A 65 12.72 7.52 10.14
N LYS A 66 12.29 8.76 10.43
CA LYS A 66 11.57 9.62 9.50
C LYS A 66 12.41 10.00 8.27
N THR A 67 13.66 10.45 8.46
CA THR A 67 14.53 10.86 7.32
C THR A 67 14.96 9.66 6.49
N ILE A 68 15.23 8.52 7.13
CA ILE A 68 15.56 7.24 6.49
C ILE A 68 14.37 6.76 5.64
N ASN A 69 13.17 6.70 6.22
CA ASN A 69 11.96 6.28 5.51
C ASN A 69 11.60 7.24 4.38
N HIS A 70 11.81 8.55 4.55
CA HIS A 70 11.60 9.51 3.47
C HIS A 70 12.51 9.23 2.25
N TYR A 71 13.78 8.91 2.46
CA TYR A 71 14.65 8.46 1.37
C TYR A 71 14.16 7.15 0.73
N ASN A 72 13.79 6.16 1.54
CA ASN A 72 13.31 4.87 1.04
C ASN A 72 12.02 5.01 0.22
N SER A 73 11.03 5.75 0.72
CA SER A 73 9.79 6.05 0.00
C SER A 73 10.05 6.79 -1.30
N TYR A 74 10.99 7.75 -1.31
CA TYR A 74 11.40 8.43 -2.53
C TYR A 74 11.98 7.45 -3.56
N VAL A 75 12.95 6.61 -3.16
CA VAL A 75 13.55 5.60 -4.05
C VAL A 75 12.50 4.62 -4.58
N MET A 76 11.60 4.15 -3.73
CA MET A 76 10.49 3.26 -4.12
C MET A 76 9.58 3.93 -5.14
N GLY A 77 9.21 5.20 -4.93
CA GLY A 77 8.36 5.97 -5.83
C GLY A 77 8.96 6.12 -7.22
N ILE A 78 10.22 6.56 -7.31
CA ILE A 78 10.89 6.78 -8.60
C ILE A 78 11.13 5.45 -9.34
N LYS A 79 11.42 4.36 -8.60
CA LYS A 79 11.54 3.03 -9.20
C LYS A 79 10.20 2.58 -9.77
N ASN A 80 9.12 2.74 -9.01
CA ASN A 80 7.79 2.34 -9.45
C ASN A 80 7.31 3.13 -10.67
N TYR A 81 7.64 4.41 -10.76
CA TYR A 81 7.28 5.25 -11.90
C TYR A 81 8.04 4.86 -13.17
N TYR A 82 9.37 4.70 -13.08
CA TYR A 82 10.23 4.50 -14.25
C TYR A 82 10.46 3.04 -14.64
N LYS A 83 10.02 2.05 -13.85
CA LYS A 83 10.24 0.61 -14.14
C LYS A 83 9.75 0.14 -15.51
N THR A 84 8.85 0.88 -16.15
CA THR A 84 8.35 0.57 -17.50
C THR A 84 9.29 1.00 -18.63
N ALA A 85 10.30 1.83 -18.35
CA ALA A 85 11.31 2.21 -19.33
C ALA A 85 12.23 1.02 -19.64
N THR A 86 12.40 0.72 -20.92
CA THR A 86 13.12 -0.47 -21.40
C THR A 86 14.57 -0.51 -20.97
N HIS A 87 15.22 0.65 -20.84
CA HIS A 87 16.62 0.80 -20.43
C HIS A 87 16.76 1.43 -19.03
N VAL A 88 15.72 1.31 -18.19
CA VAL A 88 15.70 1.89 -16.83
C VAL A 88 16.87 1.43 -15.97
N ASN A 89 17.31 0.18 -16.13
CA ASN A 89 18.44 -0.38 -15.39
C ASN A 89 19.75 0.38 -15.69
N ILE A 90 19.99 0.76 -16.95
CA ILE A 90 21.17 1.52 -17.35
C ILE A 90 21.09 2.93 -16.78
N ASP A 91 19.93 3.57 -16.90
CA ASP A 91 19.70 4.92 -16.41
C ASP A 91 19.86 5.03 -14.88
N PHE A 92 19.29 4.08 -14.13
CA PHE A 92 19.39 4.06 -12.68
C PHE A 92 20.76 3.60 -12.18
N ALA A 93 21.47 2.76 -12.93
CA ALA A 93 22.87 2.42 -12.64
C ALA A 93 23.77 3.67 -12.77
N GLU A 94 23.56 4.48 -13.81
CA GLU A 94 24.25 5.76 -14.00
C GLU A 94 23.99 6.73 -12.83
N ILE A 95 22.72 6.88 -12.43
CA ILE A 95 22.34 7.72 -11.28
C ILE A 95 22.99 7.19 -9.99
N ALA A 96 22.92 5.89 -9.74
CA ALA A 96 23.51 5.27 -8.55
C ALA A 96 25.02 5.44 -8.50
N TYR A 97 25.72 5.29 -9.64
CA TYR A 97 27.14 5.53 -9.74
C TYR A 97 27.49 6.98 -9.35
N ARG A 98 26.79 7.97 -9.91
CA ARG A 98 26.97 9.39 -9.59
C ARG A 98 26.60 9.75 -8.15
N LEU A 99 25.76 8.95 -7.50
CA LEU A 99 25.33 9.12 -6.11
C LEU A 99 26.27 8.43 -5.11
N SER A 100 26.95 7.36 -5.52
CA SER A 100 27.71 6.44 -4.66
C SER A 100 28.69 7.15 -3.72
N ARG A 101 29.51 8.06 -4.24
CA ARG A 101 30.48 8.84 -3.47
C ARG A 101 29.82 9.73 -2.42
N THR A 102 28.70 10.37 -2.77
CA THR A 102 27.93 11.18 -1.82
C THR A 102 27.31 10.30 -0.74
N LEU A 103 26.69 9.19 -1.12
CA LEU A 103 26.09 8.23 -0.19
C LEU A 103 27.13 7.73 0.82
N TYR A 104 28.26 7.21 0.33
CA TYR A 104 29.32 6.67 1.18
C TYR A 104 29.93 7.71 2.11
N ASN A 105 30.37 8.85 1.58
CA ASN A 105 31.08 9.85 2.39
C ASN A 105 30.18 10.53 3.44
N ARG A 106 28.89 10.65 3.17
CA ARG A 106 27.95 11.30 4.09
C ARG A 106 27.47 10.36 5.18
N LEU A 107 27.36 9.06 4.90
CA LEU A 107 26.74 8.09 5.81
C LEU A 107 27.72 7.15 6.51
N LYS A 108 29.00 7.09 6.09
CA LYS A 108 30.00 6.15 6.65
C LYS A 108 30.23 6.23 8.17
N TYR A 109 29.94 7.36 8.80
CA TYR A 109 30.11 7.55 10.24
C TYR A 109 28.83 7.30 11.06
N ILE A 110 27.67 7.18 10.40
CA ILE A 110 26.36 7.05 11.07
C ILE A 110 25.68 5.70 10.79
N GLY A 111 26.24 4.88 9.88
CA GLY A 111 25.64 3.61 9.50
C GLY A 111 26.68 2.60 9.02
N LYS A 112 26.25 1.34 8.94
CA LYS A 112 27.08 0.22 8.49
C LYS A 112 26.88 -0.01 7.00
N TYR A 113 27.95 0.00 6.22
CA TYR A 113 27.88 -0.26 4.78
C TYR A 113 28.14 -1.74 4.48
N GLY A 114 27.18 -2.42 3.85
CA GLY A 114 27.30 -3.84 3.56
C GLY A 114 26.13 -4.41 2.77
N ILE A 115 26.18 -5.71 2.52
CA ILE A 115 25.04 -6.46 1.96
C ILE A 115 24.05 -6.71 3.12
N PRO A 116 22.76 -6.38 2.96
CA PRO A 116 21.74 -6.67 3.97
C PRO A 116 21.67 -8.17 4.28
N ARG A 117 21.97 -8.56 5.52
CA ARG A 117 21.89 -9.98 5.96
C ARG A 117 20.54 -10.35 6.56
N LYS A 118 19.93 -9.41 7.29
CA LYS A 118 18.60 -9.54 7.90
C LYS A 118 17.72 -8.34 7.52
N PRO A 119 17.40 -8.16 6.22
CA PRO A 119 16.55 -7.06 5.78
C PRO A 119 15.10 -7.25 6.27
N SER A 120 14.39 -6.14 6.45
CA SER A 120 12.94 -6.15 6.70
C SER A 120 12.17 -6.74 5.51
N GLU A 121 10.93 -7.21 5.76
CA GLU A 121 10.09 -7.73 4.67
C GLU A 121 9.81 -6.69 3.58
N THR A 122 9.60 -5.43 3.98
CA THR A 122 9.48 -4.31 3.03
C THR A 122 10.71 -4.20 2.14
N TYR A 123 11.93 -4.33 2.69
CA TYR A 123 13.14 -4.25 1.88
C TYR A 123 13.21 -5.40 0.86
N LYS A 124 12.91 -6.64 1.29
CA LYS A 124 12.91 -7.83 0.42
C LYS A 124 11.89 -7.74 -0.72
N LEU A 125 10.73 -7.12 -0.47
CA LEU A 125 9.68 -6.94 -1.47
C LEU A 125 10.15 -6.08 -2.66
N TYR A 126 10.93 -5.03 -2.38
CA TYR A 126 11.32 -4.03 -3.38
C TYR A 126 12.76 -4.15 -3.89
N ASN A 127 13.61 -4.93 -3.22
CA ASN A 127 15.01 -5.11 -3.59
C ASN A 127 15.34 -6.61 -3.59
N LYS A 128 15.62 -7.15 -4.78
CA LYS A 128 15.84 -8.60 -5.00
C LYS A 128 17.31 -8.95 -5.17
N ASN A 129 18.15 -7.96 -5.46
CA ASN A 129 19.55 -8.17 -5.75
C ASN A 129 20.43 -7.81 -4.55
N ASN A 130 21.62 -8.40 -4.49
CA ASN A 130 22.57 -8.24 -3.38
C ASN A 130 23.40 -6.95 -3.52
N TYR A 131 22.74 -5.80 -3.61
CA TYR A 131 23.42 -4.51 -3.59
C TYR A 131 23.90 -4.15 -2.17
N LYS A 132 25.13 -3.64 -2.08
CA LYS A 132 25.63 -3.04 -0.84
C LYS A 132 24.92 -1.71 -0.58
N THR A 133 24.48 -1.51 0.65
CA THR A 133 23.79 -0.30 1.09
C THR A 133 24.12 0.00 2.55
N PHE A 134 23.62 1.13 3.05
CA PHE A 134 23.74 1.49 4.45
C PHE A 134 22.59 0.93 5.29
N GLU A 135 22.93 0.38 6.45
CA GLU A 135 22.04 0.13 7.56
C GLU A 135 22.21 1.24 8.60
N ILE A 136 21.13 1.95 8.92
CA ILE A 136 21.08 3.02 9.92
C ILE A 136 19.89 2.75 10.82
N MET A 137 20.08 2.70 12.14
CA MET A 137 19.04 2.37 13.13
C MET A 137 18.28 1.07 12.82
N GLY A 138 18.98 0.04 12.32
CA GLY A 138 18.35 -1.25 11.95
C GLY A 138 17.55 -1.23 10.64
N ILE A 139 17.46 -0.09 9.94
CA ILE A 139 16.78 0.04 8.65
C ILE A 139 17.80 0.14 7.52
N HIS A 140 17.59 -0.63 6.46
CA HIS A 140 18.42 -0.62 5.26
C HIS A 140 17.91 0.42 4.26
N LEU A 141 18.81 1.20 3.68
CA LEU A 141 18.47 2.11 2.58
C LEU A 141 18.23 1.35 1.28
N HIS A 142 17.17 1.72 0.55
CA HIS A 142 16.85 1.09 -0.73
C HIS A 142 17.87 1.50 -1.81
N PRO A 143 18.58 0.55 -2.44
CA PRO A 143 19.54 0.85 -3.49
C PRO A 143 18.85 1.35 -4.76
N ILE A 144 19.19 2.53 -5.26
CA ILE A 144 18.55 3.09 -6.48
C ILE A 144 18.74 2.16 -7.69
N ALA A 145 19.92 1.57 -7.85
CA ALA A 145 20.24 0.68 -8.97
C ALA A 145 19.45 -0.63 -8.99
N ASP A 146 18.81 -1.04 -7.88
CA ASP A 146 18.04 -2.29 -7.84
C ASP A 146 16.67 -2.12 -8.47
N ILE A 147 16.66 -2.02 -9.80
CA ILE A 147 15.46 -1.89 -10.62
C ILE A 147 15.56 -2.79 -11.83
N LYS A 148 14.42 -3.41 -12.17
CA LYS A 148 14.26 -4.22 -13.37
C LYS A 148 13.14 -3.64 -14.21
N THR A 149 13.32 -3.67 -15.52
CA THR A 149 12.26 -3.35 -16.47
C THR A 149 11.06 -4.28 -16.27
N VAL A 150 9.88 -3.70 -16.16
CA VAL A 150 8.61 -4.41 -16.11
C VAL A 150 7.82 -4.05 -17.36
N ASN A 151 7.42 -5.07 -18.12
CA ASN A 151 6.61 -4.87 -19.33
C ASN A 151 5.25 -4.29 -18.92
N ASN A 152 4.92 -3.12 -19.48
CA ASN A 152 3.60 -2.56 -19.34
C ASN A 152 2.63 -3.38 -20.19
N ARG A 153 1.58 -3.93 -19.57
CA ARG A 153 0.51 -4.62 -20.28
C ARG A 153 -0.53 -3.59 -20.66
N ASN A 154 -1.03 -3.65 -21.88
CA ASN A 154 -2.14 -2.79 -22.28
C ASN A 154 -3.35 -3.12 -21.41
N PHE A 155 -4.07 -2.08 -20.99
CA PHE A 155 -5.42 -2.28 -20.46
C PHE A 155 -6.31 -2.86 -21.56
N GLY A 156 -7.35 -3.61 -21.16
CA GLY A 156 -8.39 -4.01 -22.10
C GLY A 156 -9.01 -2.74 -22.71
N GLN A 157 -9.28 -2.75 -24.02
CA GLN A 157 -9.84 -1.58 -24.70
C GLN A 157 -11.22 -1.17 -24.17
N ASN A 158 -11.91 -2.11 -23.51
CA ASN A 158 -13.20 -1.89 -22.87
C ASN A 158 -13.07 -1.18 -21.51
N ILE A 159 -11.86 -1.06 -20.94
CA ILE A 159 -11.62 -0.36 -19.67
C ILE A 159 -11.57 1.14 -19.94
N CYS A 160 -12.63 1.85 -19.56
CA CYS A 160 -12.74 3.29 -19.74
C CYS A 160 -13.55 3.92 -18.59
N ASN A 161 -12.96 4.89 -17.90
CA ASN A 161 -13.64 5.59 -16.80
C ASN A 161 -14.80 6.47 -17.28
N TYR A 162 -14.84 6.81 -18.57
CA TYR A 162 -15.85 7.69 -19.16
C TYR A 162 -17.09 6.93 -19.64
N THR A 163 -16.99 5.62 -19.92
CA THR A 163 -18.15 4.81 -20.35
C THR A 163 -18.75 4.02 -19.17
N PRO A 164 -20.08 3.87 -19.08
CA PRO A 164 -20.71 3.02 -18.07
C PRO A 164 -20.18 1.58 -18.08
N GLU A 165 -19.98 1.00 -19.28
CA GLU A 165 -19.49 -0.36 -19.48
C GLU A 165 -18.06 -0.51 -18.97
N GLY A 166 -17.20 0.48 -19.22
CA GLY A 166 -15.82 0.46 -18.76
C GLY A 166 -15.66 0.72 -17.26
N ARG A 167 -16.61 1.43 -16.64
CA ARG A 167 -16.69 1.60 -15.19
C ARG A 167 -17.20 0.36 -14.46
N SER A 168 -17.90 -0.56 -15.13
CA SER A 168 -18.53 -1.73 -14.50
C SER A 168 -17.55 -2.67 -13.76
N ILE A 169 -16.25 -2.60 -14.10
CA ILE A 169 -15.17 -3.35 -13.44
C ILE A 169 -14.91 -2.82 -12.02
N HIS A 170 -15.22 -1.54 -11.78
CA HIS A 170 -15.14 -0.92 -10.47
C HIS A 170 -16.51 -1.00 -9.80
N GLN A 171 -16.63 -1.77 -8.71
CA GLN A 171 -17.82 -1.71 -7.87
C GLN A 171 -17.85 -0.35 -7.17
N THR A 172 -18.80 0.50 -7.56
CA THR A 172 -19.07 1.74 -6.84
C THR A 172 -19.55 1.39 -5.44
N ILE A 173 -18.81 1.86 -4.44
CA ILE A 173 -19.27 1.80 -3.04
C ILE A 173 -20.54 2.65 -2.96
N LYS A 174 -21.62 2.10 -2.36
CA LYS A 174 -22.86 2.86 -2.18
C LYS A 174 -22.60 4.12 -1.35
N GLY A 175 -23.29 5.21 -1.65
CA GLY A 175 -22.99 6.53 -1.07
C GLY A 175 -23.09 6.59 0.46
N ASP A 176 -24.03 5.84 1.03
CA ASP A 176 -24.17 5.62 2.47
C ASP A 176 -22.91 4.98 3.08
N ILE A 177 -22.40 3.90 2.48
CA ILE A 177 -21.17 3.23 2.93
C ILE A 177 -19.96 4.16 2.77
N ALA A 178 -19.87 4.90 1.66
CA ALA A 178 -18.78 5.82 1.40
C ALA A 178 -18.71 6.95 2.44
N ARG A 179 -19.87 7.48 2.86
CA ARG A 179 -19.98 8.48 3.92
C ARG A 179 -19.47 7.92 5.26
N GLU A 180 -19.92 6.73 5.65
CA GLU A 180 -19.46 6.12 6.91
C GLU A 180 -17.96 5.81 6.89
N LEU A 181 -17.42 5.35 5.75
CA LEU A 181 -15.97 5.15 5.57
C LEU A 181 -15.18 6.46 5.77
N GLN A 182 -15.69 7.58 5.25
CA GLN A 182 -15.07 8.88 5.47
C GLN A 182 -15.07 9.28 6.94
N LEU A 183 -16.18 9.08 7.65
CA LEU A 183 -16.26 9.33 9.09
C LEU A 183 -15.30 8.45 9.89
N MET A 184 -15.17 7.17 9.53
CA MET A 184 -14.21 6.26 10.16
C MET A 184 -12.76 6.68 9.93
N LEU A 185 -12.44 7.24 8.76
CA LEU A 185 -11.10 7.75 8.44
C LEU A 185 -10.75 9.03 9.21
N LEU A 186 -11.74 9.86 9.53
CA LEU A 186 -11.54 11.07 10.34
C LEU A 186 -11.41 10.73 11.83
N ASN A 187 -12.12 9.70 12.30
CA ASN A 187 -12.10 9.24 13.69
C ASN A 187 -11.06 8.13 13.89
N THR A 188 -9.78 8.46 13.68
CA THR A 188 -8.67 7.52 13.96
C THR A 188 -8.50 7.29 15.46
N HIS A 189 -8.43 6.02 15.86
CA HIS A 189 -8.21 5.64 17.26
C HIS A 189 -6.73 5.75 17.62
N GLU A 190 -6.40 6.59 18.60
CA GLU A 190 -5.05 6.69 19.13
C GLU A 190 -4.60 5.35 19.75
N GLY A 191 -3.34 4.97 19.55
CA GLY A 191 -2.75 3.76 20.12
C GLY A 191 -2.91 2.47 19.31
N GLN A 192 -3.57 2.49 18.14
CA GLN A 192 -3.68 1.32 17.26
C GLN A 192 -2.56 1.28 16.20
N THR A 193 -2.28 0.09 15.67
CA THR A 193 -1.28 -0.09 14.61
C THR A 193 -1.78 0.48 13.27
N VAL A 194 -0.86 0.86 12.40
CA VAL A 194 -1.19 1.29 11.02
C VAL A 194 -1.88 0.15 10.26
N GLU A 195 -1.41 -1.09 10.45
CA GLU A 195 -2.00 -2.29 9.83
C GLU A 195 -3.45 -2.49 10.27
N TYR A 196 -3.74 -2.43 11.58
CA TYR A 196 -5.10 -2.55 12.08
C TYR A 196 -6.03 -1.49 11.50
N THR A 197 -5.55 -0.24 11.45
CA THR A 197 -6.35 0.89 10.97
C THR A 197 -6.72 0.70 9.50
N ASP A 198 -5.75 0.34 8.65
CA ASP A 198 -5.97 0.08 7.23
C ASP A 198 -6.89 -1.14 6.99
N ASN A 199 -6.63 -2.23 7.72
CA ASN A 199 -7.41 -3.47 7.60
C ASN A 199 -8.85 -3.30 8.13
N ARG A 200 -9.09 -2.49 9.16
CA ARG A 200 -10.44 -2.16 9.67
C ARG A 200 -11.27 -1.44 8.61
N ILE A 201 -10.72 -0.41 7.96
CA ILE A 201 -11.38 0.31 6.86
C ILE A 201 -11.67 -0.64 5.70
N SER A 202 -10.66 -1.42 5.31
CA SER A 202 -10.79 -2.40 4.24
C SER A 202 -11.86 -3.46 4.55
N LYS A 203 -11.97 -3.89 5.81
CA LYS A 203 -12.99 -4.86 6.25
C LYS A 203 -14.39 -4.30 6.21
N TYR A 204 -14.59 -3.07 6.68
CA TYR A 204 -15.88 -2.39 6.60
C TYR A 204 -16.36 -2.28 5.16
N SER A 205 -15.47 -1.86 4.25
CA SER A 205 -15.76 -1.79 2.82
C SER A 205 -16.10 -3.18 2.23
N MET A 206 -15.31 -4.21 2.55
CA MET A 206 -15.53 -5.58 2.07
C MET A 206 -16.87 -6.14 2.55
N GLN A 207 -17.24 -5.85 3.81
CA GLN A 207 -18.53 -6.22 4.39
C GLN A 207 -19.68 -5.33 3.94
N LYS A 208 -19.46 -4.37 3.04
CA LYS A 208 -20.49 -3.44 2.55
C LYS A 208 -21.20 -2.70 3.69
N GLY A 209 -20.45 -2.37 4.75
CA GLY A 209 -20.95 -1.67 5.93
C GLY A 209 -21.90 -2.48 6.82
N VAL A 210 -22.02 -3.80 6.64
CA VAL A 210 -22.90 -4.63 7.48
C VAL A 210 -22.15 -5.41 8.55
N CYS A 211 -22.84 -5.68 9.65
CA CYS A 211 -22.36 -6.51 10.75
C CYS A 211 -22.15 -7.95 10.28
N GLY A 212 -20.99 -8.53 10.60
CA GLY A 212 -20.64 -9.90 10.20
C GLY A 212 -21.53 -10.98 10.83
N VAL A 213 -22.23 -10.66 11.92
CA VAL A 213 -23.18 -11.54 12.60
C VAL A 213 -24.60 -11.24 12.13
N THR A 214 -25.15 -10.06 12.45
CA THR A 214 -26.56 -9.73 12.19
C THR A 214 -26.86 -9.48 10.72
N GLY A 215 -25.89 -8.99 9.94
CA GLY A 215 -26.11 -8.54 8.56
C GLY A 215 -26.77 -7.17 8.44
N GLU A 216 -27.00 -6.49 9.55
CA GLU A 216 -27.55 -5.12 9.57
C GLU A 216 -26.47 -4.08 9.30
N PHE A 217 -26.87 -2.94 8.76
CA PHE A 217 -25.97 -1.82 8.51
C PHE A 217 -25.41 -1.25 9.82
N VAL A 218 -24.11 -1.02 9.89
CA VAL A 218 -23.42 -0.53 11.08
C VAL A 218 -22.88 0.86 10.79
N TYR A 219 -23.39 1.87 11.47
CA TYR A 219 -22.92 3.25 11.32
C TYR A 219 -21.54 3.44 11.95
N SER A 220 -20.76 4.40 11.46
CA SER A 220 -19.39 4.67 11.91
C SER A 220 -19.23 4.85 13.43
N TYR A 221 -20.25 5.39 14.12
CA TYR A 221 -20.27 5.56 15.58
C TYR A 221 -20.46 4.24 16.35
N ASP A 222 -20.97 3.19 15.72
CA ASP A 222 -21.27 1.87 16.29
C ASP A 222 -20.34 0.77 15.71
N VAL A 223 -19.45 1.12 14.78
CA VAL A 223 -18.51 0.16 14.17
C VAL A 223 -17.44 -0.28 15.15
N HIS A 224 -17.54 -1.55 15.55
CA HIS A 224 -16.51 -2.28 16.25
C HIS A 224 -15.80 -3.25 15.29
N CYS A 225 -14.48 -3.35 15.39
CA CYS A 225 -13.70 -4.36 14.68
C CYS A 225 -13.23 -5.40 15.69
N HIS A 226 -13.67 -6.63 15.50
CA HIS A 226 -13.38 -7.75 16.38
C HIS A 226 -12.24 -8.59 15.79
N HIS A 227 -11.25 -8.92 16.62
CA HIS A 227 -10.25 -9.94 16.31
C HIS A 227 -10.84 -11.32 16.56
N ILE A 228 -11.05 -12.10 15.49
CA ILE A 228 -11.62 -13.45 15.53
C ILE A 228 -10.84 -14.33 16.50
N LEU A 229 -9.50 -14.34 16.39
CA LEU A 229 -8.60 -14.82 17.43
C LEU A 229 -8.11 -13.59 18.21
N PRO A 230 -8.40 -13.47 19.52
CA PRO A 230 -7.93 -12.36 20.34
C PRO A 230 -6.40 -12.22 20.37
N LYS A 231 -5.89 -11.00 20.52
CA LYS A 231 -4.44 -10.73 20.62
C LYS A 231 -3.79 -11.47 21.79
N SER A 232 -4.49 -11.60 22.92
CA SER A 232 -4.03 -12.36 24.09
C SER A 232 -3.81 -13.85 23.81
N LEU A 233 -4.47 -14.38 22.78
CA LEU A 233 -4.34 -15.78 22.33
C LEU A 233 -3.47 -15.91 21.07
N GLY A 234 -2.62 -14.92 20.78
CA GLY A 234 -1.72 -14.92 19.63
C GLY A 234 -2.35 -14.42 18.31
N GLY A 235 -3.53 -13.81 18.37
CA GLY A 235 -4.15 -13.15 17.23
C GLY A 235 -3.37 -11.93 16.74
N THR A 236 -3.43 -11.67 15.44
CA THR A 236 -2.73 -10.57 14.75
C THR A 236 -3.71 -9.55 14.17
N ASP A 237 -3.20 -8.40 13.73
CA ASP A 237 -3.98 -7.37 12.99
C ASP A 237 -4.18 -7.73 11.51
N GLU A 238 -3.82 -8.95 11.09
CA GLU A 238 -3.99 -9.42 9.72
C GLU A 238 -5.47 -9.38 9.31
N PHE A 239 -5.72 -8.93 8.07
CA PHE A 239 -7.06 -8.80 7.51
C PHE A 239 -7.95 -10.04 7.73
N LYS A 240 -7.43 -11.25 7.54
CA LYS A 240 -8.21 -12.50 7.73
C LYS A 240 -8.71 -12.70 9.16
N ASN A 241 -8.04 -12.11 10.16
CA ASN A 241 -8.38 -12.22 11.58
C ASN A 241 -9.40 -11.16 12.04
N LEU A 242 -9.85 -10.27 11.15
CA LEU A 242 -10.74 -9.17 11.52
C LEU A 242 -12.16 -9.37 10.97
N VAL A 243 -13.15 -8.93 11.74
CA VAL A 243 -14.55 -8.83 11.33
C VAL A 243 -15.18 -7.56 11.88
N ILE A 244 -15.98 -6.87 11.08
CA ILE A 244 -16.79 -5.74 11.55
C ILE A 244 -18.09 -6.25 12.16
N VAL A 245 -18.42 -5.75 13.34
CA VAL A 245 -19.67 -6.00 14.07
C VAL A 245 -20.14 -4.69 14.70
N ASN A 246 -21.41 -4.63 15.10
CA ASN A 246 -21.89 -3.53 15.95
C ASN A 246 -21.40 -3.70 17.40
N GLN A 247 -21.52 -2.65 18.21
CA GLN A 247 -21.02 -2.64 19.58
C GLN A 247 -21.70 -3.70 20.46
N SER A 248 -23.01 -3.88 20.34
CA SER A 248 -23.77 -4.87 21.11
C SER A 248 -23.36 -6.31 20.79
N VAL A 249 -23.16 -6.65 19.51
CA VAL A 249 -22.62 -7.97 19.11
C VAL A 249 -21.21 -8.15 19.62
N HIS A 250 -20.34 -7.14 19.52
CA HIS A 250 -18.96 -7.27 20.02
C HIS A 250 -18.95 -7.57 21.52
N ARG A 251 -19.82 -6.89 22.29
CA ARG A 251 -20.00 -7.16 23.73
C ARG A 251 -20.51 -8.57 23.98
N LEU A 252 -21.52 -9.02 23.22
CA LEU A 252 -22.07 -10.37 23.35
C LEU A 252 -21.05 -11.47 22.98
N ILE A 253 -20.14 -11.23 22.02
CA ILE A 253 -19.05 -12.18 21.71
C ILE A 253 -18.15 -12.40 22.94
N HIS A 254 -17.88 -11.35 23.72
CA HIS A 254 -16.99 -11.44 24.89
C HIS A 254 -17.74 -11.58 26.22
N ALA A 255 -19.07 -11.67 26.21
CA ALA A 255 -19.87 -11.77 27.43
C ALA A 255 -19.64 -13.10 28.14
N ILE A 256 -19.35 -13.04 29.45
CA ILE A 256 -19.10 -14.18 30.33
C ILE A 256 -20.25 -14.37 31.33
N THR A 257 -20.79 -13.27 31.87
CA THR A 257 -21.89 -13.28 32.85
C THR A 257 -23.22 -13.52 32.17
N ASP A 258 -24.05 -14.41 32.73
CA ASP A 258 -25.35 -14.78 32.18
C ASP A 258 -26.29 -13.57 32.04
N GLU A 259 -26.27 -12.62 32.98
CA GLU A 259 -27.13 -11.42 32.89
C GLU A 259 -26.81 -10.55 31.66
N THR A 260 -25.52 -10.46 31.32
CA THR A 260 -25.07 -9.70 30.13
C THR A 260 -25.43 -10.45 28.84
N ILE A 261 -25.33 -11.79 28.86
CA ILE A 261 -25.69 -12.64 27.73
C ILE A 261 -27.20 -12.50 27.46
N GLU A 262 -28.03 -12.69 28.47
CA GLU A 262 -29.49 -12.57 28.37
C GLU A 262 -29.93 -11.19 27.87
N ARG A 263 -29.35 -10.13 28.44
CA ARG A 263 -29.63 -8.75 28.01
C ARG A 263 -29.39 -8.55 26.52
N TYR A 264 -28.22 -8.93 26.03
CA TYR A 264 -27.87 -8.71 24.61
C TYR A 264 -28.56 -9.70 23.68
N MET A 265 -28.88 -10.92 24.14
CA MET A 265 -29.72 -11.86 23.39
C MET A 265 -31.13 -11.31 23.18
N HIS A 266 -31.71 -10.70 24.22
CA HIS A 266 -33.03 -10.06 24.14
C HIS A 266 -33.01 -8.79 23.25
N GLU A 267 -31.93 -8.00 23.31
CA GLU A 267 -31.75 -6.81 22.47
C GLU A 267 -31.60 -7.16 20.98
N LEU A 268 -30.71 -8.11 20.67
CA LEU A 268 -30.32 -8.43 19.29
C LEU A 268 -31.26 -9.38 18.57
N LYS A 269 -32.07 -10.16 19.32
CA LYS A 269 -33.06 -11.12 18.78
C LYS A 269 -32.50 -11.98 17.63
N LEU A 270 -31.32 -12.55 17.86
CA LEU A 270 -30.58 -13.28 16.84
C LEU A 270 -31.34 -14.54 16.39
N ASN A 271 -31.42 -14.75 15.07
CA ASN A 271 -31.88 -16.03 14.54
C ASN A 271 -30.81 -17.11 14.65
N GLY A 272 -31.17 -18.39 14.45
CA GLY A 272 -30.25 -19.53 14.60
C GLY A 272 -28.96 -19.39 13.78
N LYS A 273 -29.03 -18.93 12.52
CA LYS A 273 -27.84 -18.73 11.67
C LYS A 273 -26.94 -17.59 12.17
N GLN A 274 -27.53 -16.53 12.72
CA GLN A 274 -26.77 -15.43 13.31
C GLN A 274 -26.11 -15.90 14.62
N LEU A 275 -26.81 -16.70 15.43
CA LEU A 275 -26.29 -17.26 16.66
C LEU A 275 -25.12 -18.23 16.40
N GLU A 276 -25.21 -19.10 15.38
CA GLU A 276 -24.10 -19.94 14.95
C GLU A 276 -22.84 -19.13 14.59
N LYS A 277 -23.02 -18.02 13.85
CA LYS A 277 -21.91 -17.11 13.51
C LYS A 277 -21.30 -16.46 14.75
N LEU A 278 -22.14 -16.01 15.69
CA LEU A 278 -21.70 -15.45 16.97
C LEU A 278 -20.90 -16.49 17.77
N ASN A 279 -21.44 -17.69 17.92
CA ASN A 279 -20.82 -18.80 18.65
C ASN A 279 -19.48 -19.22 18.03
N LYS A 280 -19.34 -19.14 16.70
CA LYS A 280 -18.04 -19.34 16.03
C LYS A 280 -16.96 -18.37 16.52
N TYR A 281 -17.31 -17.12 16.81
CA TYR A 281 -16.37 -16.14 17.38
C TYR A 281 -16.14 -16.37 18.87
N ARG A 282 -17.20 -16.67 19.65
CA ARG A 282 -17.10 -17.02 21.08
C ARG A 282 -16.14 -18.19 21.30
N LYS A 283 -16.27 -19.25 20.49
CA LYS A 283 -15.39 -20.42 20.54
C LYS A 283 -13.93 -20.09 20.28
N LYS A 284 -13.64 -19.14 19.38
CA LYS A 284 -12.28 -18.66 19.12
C LYS A 284 -11.72 -17.80 20.26
N CYS A 285 -12.59 -17.25 21.09
CA CYS A 285 -12.24 -16.57 22.34
C CYS A 285 -12.18 -17.53 23.54
N ASN A 286 -12.27 -18.85 23.34
CA ASN A 286 -12.37 -19.87 24.38
C ASN A 286 -13.58 -19.69 25.33
N LEU A 287 -14.69 -19.16 24.81
CA LEU A 287 -15.94 -18.99 25.54
C LEU A 287 -16.96 -20.06 25.14
N VAL A 288 -17.86 -20.38 26.07
CA VAL A 288 -18.94 -21.35 25.89
C VAL A 288 -19.97 -20.82 24.88
N GLU A 289 -20.52 -21.73 24.09
CA GLU A 289 -21.56 -21.44 23.11
C GLU A 289 -22.87 -21.05 23.82
N ILE A 290 -23.56 -20.05 23.29
CA ILE A 290 -24.88 -19.65 23.77
C ILE A 290 -25.91 -20.54 23.06
N ILE A 291 -26.76 -21.20 23.85
CA ILE A 291 -27.83 -22.08 23.36
C ILE A 291 -29.16 -21.34 23.58
N LEU A 292 -30.06 -21.38 22.59
CA LEU A 292 -31.43 -20.91 22.79
C LEU A 292 -32.14 -21.94 23.67
N ALA A 293 -32.72 -21.50 24.77
CA ALA A 293 -33.71 -22.32 25.47
C ALA A 293 -34.91 -22.52 24.53
N ASP A 294 -35.30 -23.77 24.32
CA ASP A 294 -36.49 -24.16 23.53
C ASP A 294 -37.78 -23.57 24.12
#